data_AF-A0A8T6SGX8-F1
#
_entry.id   AF-A0A8T6SGX8-F1
#
_cell.length_a   1.000
_cell.length_b   1.000
_cell.length_c   1.000
_cell.angle_alpha   90.00
_cell.angle_beta   90.00
_cell.angle_gamma   90.00
#
_symmetry.space_group_name_H-M   'P 1'
#
loop_
_entity.id
_entity.type
_entity.pdbx_description
1 polymer ?
#
loop_
_entity_poly.entity_id
_entity_poly.type
_entity_poly.pdbx_seq_one_letter_code
_entity_poly.pdbx_strand_id
1 'polypeptide(L)'
;MSIINEGLVASFVLLIVVVAEGLIALFVARAGKYVPKIRRIPGLEAIEEAVGRATEMGRPIAYTTGLGGIRDQWYYQTIAGLNILGYTA
;
A
#
# COMPACT_ATOMS: atom_id res chain seq x y z
N MET A 1 -23.36 -14.09 30.80
CA MET A 1 -23.27 -13.04 29.76
C MET A 1 -22.49 -13.62 28.60
N SER A 2 -23.08 -13.74 27.42
CA SER A 2 -22.34 -14.18 26.24
C SER A 2 -21.28 -13.11 25.89
N ILE A 3 -20.05 -13.55 25.65
CA ILE A 3 -18.94 -12.67 25.23
C ILE A 3 -19.20 -12.10 23.81
N ILE A 4 -20.06 -12.76 23.03
CA ILE A 4 -20.38 -12.40 21.65
C ILE A 4 -21.89 -12.31 21.49
N ASN A 5 -22.38 -11.20 20.91
CA ASN A 5 -23.80 -11.03 20.64
C ASN A 5 -24.33 -12.12 19.70
N GLU A 6 -25.49 -12.68 20.03
CA GLU A 6 -26.20 -13.64 19.19
C GLU A 6 -26.48 -12.99 17.82
N GLY A 7 -25.97 -13.60 16.74
CA GLY A 7 -26.00 -13.07 15.37
C GLY A 7 -24.66 -12.53 14.83
N LEU A 8 -23.68 -12.23 15.69
CA LEU A 8 -22.33 -11.79 15.25
C LEU A 8 -21.30 -12.92 15.22
N VAL A 9 -21.67 -14.13 15.66
CA VAL A 9 -20.76 -15.28 15.74
C VAL A 9 -20.13 -15.60 14.38
N ALA A 10 -20.91 -15.59 13.29
CA ALA A 10 -20.40 -15.84 11.95
C ALA A 10 -19.39 -14.76 11.50
N SER A 11 -19.72 -13.48 11.69
CA SER A 11 -18.83 -12.36 11.37
C SER A 11 -17.55 -12.38 12.18
N PHE A 12 -17.64 -12.76 13.46
CA PHE A 12 -16.48 -12.88 14.35
C PHE A 12 -15.56 -14.03 13.94
N VAL A 13 -16.11 -15.18 13.59
CA VAL A 13 -15.34 -16.31 13.05
C VAL A 13 -14.66 -15.90 11.73
N LEU A 14 -15.38 -15.23 10.83
CA LEU A 14 -14.81 -14.74 9.57
C LEU A 14 -13.67 -13.75 9.78
N LEU A 15 -13.82 -12.83 10.74
CA LEU A 15 -12.75 -11.90 11.13
C LEU A 15 -11.49 -12.65 11.59
N ILE A 16 -11.65 -13.67 12.45
CA ILE A 16 -10.53 -14.49 12.92
C ILE A 16 -9.83 -15.18 11.75
N VAL A 17 -10.60 -15.74 10.81
CA VAL A 17 -10.05 -16.43 9.63
C VAL A 17 -9.24 -15.45 8.76
N VAL A 18 -9.78 -14.29 8.43
CA VAL A 18 -9.10 -13.28 7.59
C VAL A 18 -7.83 -12.77 8.27
N VAL A 19 -7.87 -12.50 9.59
CA VAL A 19 -6.69 -12.08 10.34
C VAL A 19 -5.64 -13.18 10.39
N ALA A 20 -6.04 -14.42 10.64
CA ALA A 20 -5.13 -15.56 10.67
C ALA A 20 -4.46 -15.78 9.30
N GLU A 21 -5.21 -15.75 8.21
CA GLU A 21 -4.68 -15.87 6.85
C GLU A 21 -3.66 -14.75 6.55
N GLY A 22 -3.99 -13.50 6.84
CA GLY A 22 -3.09 -12.37 6.65
C GLY A 22 -1.79 -12.48 7.46
N LEU A 23 -1.89 -12.93 8.72
CA LEU A 23 -0.71 -13.17 9.56
C LEU A 23 0.15 -14.32 9.02
N ILE A 24 -0.47 -15.44 8.63
CA ILE A 24 0.25 -16.57 8.04
C ILE A 24 0.98 -16.12 6.77
N ALA A 25 0.32 -15.42 5.86
CA ALA A 25 0.93 -14.89 4.64
C ALA A 25 2.13 -13.98 4.96
N LEU A 26 1.99 -13.08 5.93
CA LEU A 26 3.07 -12.19 6.38
C LEU A 26 4.27 -12.98 6.94
N PHE A 27 4.03 -13.97 7.81
CA PHE A 27 5.11 -14.75 8.42
C PHE A 27 5.81 -15.65 7.40
N VAL A 28 5.06 -16.27 6.47
CA VAL A 28 5.62 -17.08 5.39
C VAL A 28 6.48 -16.22 4.44
N ALA A 29 6.02 -15.00 4.13
CA ALA A 29 6.77 -14.05 3.32
C ALA A 29 8.06 -13.58 4.03
N ARG A 30 7.96 -13.23 5.32
CA ARG A 30 9.13 -12.86 6.14
C ARG A 30 10.14 -14.00 6.32
N ALA A 31 9.67 -15.24 6.34
CA ALA A 31 10.53 -16.43 6.38
C ALA A 31 11.16 -16.76 5.01
N GLY A 32 10.89 -15.97 3.96
CA GLY A 32 11.43 -16.18 2.61
C GLY A 32 10.86 -17.40 1.89
N LYS A 33 9.86 -18.08 2.45
CA LYS A 33 9.27 -19.31 1.90
C LYS A 33 8.37 -19.03 0.71
N TYR A 34 7.72 -17.87 0.70
CA TYR A 34 6.89 -17.41 -0.41
C TYR A 34 6.99 -15.89 -0.53
N VAL A 35 7.85 -15.44 -1.44
CA VAL A 35 7.95 -14.03 -1.81
C VAL A 35 7.30 -13.88 -3.18
N PRO A 36 6.12 -13.24 -3.28
CA PRO A 36 5.50 -12.97 -4.56
C PRO A 36 6.46 -12.19 -5.45
N LYS A 37 6.64 -12.64 -6.69
CA LYS A 37 7.39 -11.85 -7.67
C LYS A 37 6.54 -10.66 -8.08
N ILE A 38 6.88 -9.47 -7.58
CA ILE A 38 6.27 -8.23 -8.04
C ILE A 38 6.99 -7.84 -9.33
N ARG A 39 6.26 -7.84 -10.45
CA ARG A 39 6.79 -7.34 -11.72
C ARG A 39 7.06 -5.85 -11.60
N ARG A 40 8.04 -5.35 -12.35
CA ARG A 40 8.21 -3.91 -12.49
C ARG A 40 7.02 -3.31 -13.28
N ILE A 41 6.67 -2.08 -12.95
CA ILE A 41 5.57 -1.34 -13.58
C ILE A 41 6.21 -0.27 -14.45
N PRO A 42 6.07 -0.31 -15.79
CA PRO A 42 6.74 0.65 -16.67
C PRO A 42 6.46 2.11 -16.32
N GLY A 43 5.23 2.42 -15.88
CA GLY A 43 4.87 3.77 -15.43
C GLY A 43 5.62 4.23 -14.18
N LEU A 44 6.02 3.33 -13.28
CA LEU A 44 6.86 3.68 -12.13
C LEU A 44 8.32 3.90 -12.54
N GLU A 45 8.82 3.10 -13.49
CA GLU A 45 10.19 3.26 -14.01
C GLU A 45 10.35 4.59 -14.77
N ALA A 46 9.31 5.03 -15.48
CA ALA A 46 9.33 6.28 -16.24
C ALA A 46 9.42 7.54 -15.36
N ILE A 47 9.20 7.44 -14.04
CA ILE A 47 9.26 8.59 -13.13
C ILE A 47 10.70 9.11 -13.04
N GLU A 48 11.69 8.23 -12.92
CA GLU A 48 13.11 8.62 -12.84
C GLU A 48 13.55 9.38 -14.11
N GLU A 49 13.14 8.91 -15.29
CA GLU A 49 13.42 9.58 -16.57
C GLU A 49 12.69 10.93 -16.69
N ALA A 50 11.44 11.02 -16.23
CA ALA A 50 10.67 12.26 -16.23
C ALA A 50 11.31 13.32 -15.31
N VAL A 51 11.80 12.91 -14.14
CA VAL A 51 12.53 13.77 -13.21
C VAL A 51 13.83 14.25 -13.85
N GLY A 52 14.64 13.34 -14.38
CA GLY A 52 15.91 13.67 -15.05
C GLY A 52 15.72 14.67 -16.20
N ARG A 53 14.73 14.44 -17.07
CA ARG A 53 14.41 15.39 -18.15
C ARG A 53 13.96 16.75 -17.64
N ALA A 54 13.15 16.81 -16.58
CA ALA A 54 12.75 18.08 -16.00
C ALA A 54 13.96 18.86 -15.46
N THR A 55 14.91 18.16 -14.83
CA THR A 55 16.19 18.73 -14.38
C THR A 55 17.03 19.24 -15.54
N GLU A 56 17.21 18.45 -16.60
CA GLU A 56 17.96 18.85 -17.81
C GLU A 56 17.34 20.08 -18.49
N MET A 57 16.00 20.16 -18.52
CA MET A 57 15.28 21.30 -19.09
C MET A 57 15.19 22.51 -18.14
N GLY A 58 15.63 22.39 -16.89
CA GLY A 58 15.48 23.44 -15.88
C GLY A 58 14.02 23.76 -15.57
N ARG A 59 13.11 22.79 -15.65
CA ARG A 59 11.67 22.96 -15.42
C ARG A 59 11.22 22.34 -14.10
N PRO A 60 10.27 22.96 -13.38
CA PRO A 60 9.75 22.41 -12.14
C PRO A 60 8.85 21.20 -12.38
N ILE A 61 8.72 20.34 -11.36
CA ILE A 61 7.82 19.18 -11.34
C ILE A 61 6.69 19.46 -10.36
N ALA A 62 5.45 19.19 -10.78
CA ALA A 62 4.30 19.16 -9.89
C ALA A 62 4.02 17.71 -9.49
N TYR A 63 3.87 17.46 -8.19
CA TYR A 63 3.57 16.14 -7.64
C TYR A 63 2.28 16.19 -6.81
N THR A 64 1.46 15.15 -6.90
CA THR A 64 0.28 14.96 -6.05
C THR A 64 0.34 13.60 -5.38
N THR A 65 0.02 13.56 -4.09
CA THR A 65 0.07 12.34 -3.27
C THR A 65 -1.21 11.51 -3.39
N GLY A 66 -2.23 11.99 -4.08
CA GLY A 66 -3.54 11.33 -4.22
C GLY A 66 -4.69 12.30 -4.01
N LEU A 67 -5.92 11.77 -3.99
CA LEU A 67 -7.13 12.57 -3.81
C LEU A 67 -7.63 12.59 -2.35
N GLY A 68 -7.09 11.71 -1.50
CA GLY A 68 -7.51 11.53 -0.11
C GLY A 68 -6.76 12.40 0.90
N GLY A 69 -7.40 12.70 2.01
CA GLY A 69 -6.76 13.24 3.21
C GLY A 69 -6.01 12.17 4.00
N ILE A 70 -5.14 12.59 4.91
CA ILE A 70 -4.37 11.66 5.78
C ILE A 70 -5.27 10.99 6.84
N ARG A 71 -6.46 11.54 7.10
CA ARG A 71 -7.38 11.10 8.16
C ARG A 71 -8.73 10.60 7.63
N ASP A 72 -8.90 10.51 6.33
CA ASP A 72 -10.16 10.06 5.73
C ASP A 72 -10.09 8.58 5.32
N GLN A 73 -11.17 8.08 4.73
CA GLN A 73 -11.27 6.71 4.24
C GLN A 73 -10.33 6.39 3.06
N TRP A 74 -9.67 7.38 2.47
CA TRP A 74 -8.78 7.25 1.30
C TRP A 74 -7.30 7.41 1.68
N TYR A 75 -6.98 7.53 2.97
CA TYR A 75 -5.63 7.79 3.48
C TYR A 75 -4.55 6.85 2.92
N TYR A 76 -4.89 5.59 2.62
CA TYR A 76 -3.96 4.61 2.08
C TYR A 76 -3.37 5.02 0.72
N GLN A 77 -4.15 5.72 -0.12
CA GLN A 77 -3.66 6.24 -1.40
C GLN A 77 -2.63 7.34 -1.15
N THR A 78 -2.93 8.25 -0.22
CA THR A 78 -2.08 9.38 0.14
C THR A 78 -0.76 8.95 0.76
N ILE A 79 -0.80 7.95 1.64
CA ILE A 79 0.42 7.34 2.21
C ILE A 79 1.23 6.61 1.13
N ALA A 80 0.57 5.91 0.20
CA ALA A 80 1.28 5.27 -0.91
C ALA A 80 1.97 6.31 -1.82
N GLY A 81 1.29 7.42 -2.14
CA GLY A 81 1.87 8.54 -2.88
C GLY A 81 3.08 9.14 -2.16
N LEU A 82 2.97 9.39 -0.85
CA LEU A 82 4.11 9.87 -0.05
C LEU A 82 5.33 8.93 -0.11
N ASN A 83 5.11 7.61 -0.10
CA ASN A 83 6.21 6.64 -0.25
C ASN A 83 6.86 6.71 -1.63
N ILE A 84 6.08 6.91 -2.70
CA ILE A 84 6.62 7.08 -4.05
C ILE A 84 7.44 8.38 -4.12
N LEU A 85 6.93 9.47 -3.55
CA LEU A 85 7.67 10.73 -3.49
C LEU A 85 9.03 10.57 -2.80
N GLY A 86 9.05 9.89 -1.64
CA GLY A 86 10.29 9.65 -0.88
C GLY A 86 11.30 8.74 -1.58
N TYR A 87 10.89 7.94 -2.57
CA TYR A 87 11.81 7.16 -3.40
C TYR A 87 12.49 8.02 -4.47
N THR A 88 11.84 9.11 -4.91
CA THR A 88 12.28 9.94 -6.05
C THR A 88 12.92 11.27 -5.66
N ALA A 89 12.78 11.69 -4.40
CA ALA A 89 13.20 12.99 -3.88
C ALA A 89 14.59 12.97 -3.23
#